data_AF-A0A2T9YPL7-F1
#
_entry.id   AF-A0A2T9YPL7-F1
#
_cell.length_a   1.000
_cell.length_b   1.000
_cell.length_c   1.000
_cell.angle_alpha   90.00
_cell.angle_beta   90.00
_cell.angle_gamma   90.00
#
_symmetry.space_group_name_H-M   'P 1'
#
loop_
_entity.id
_entity.type
_entity.pdbx_description
1 polymer ?
#
loop_
_entity_poly.entity_id
_entity_poly.type
_entity_poly.pdbx_seq_one_letter_code
_entity_poly.pdbx_strand_id
1 'polypeptide(L)'
;MNQQESQFDISKYINKPPWSEFAIVPIAFYLLVFPEAKKSRFLTNCAGRVKKDSELNICDVRVLRGVSGYALCRYCGKELTTSKQTFCNEICVQEFTIRTQPKIVRQKLLERDNGICALCMFPAHAYYQKVANAESYELAMRILDSLENEISSLWAKKLKSIRIKENWTTVPSANTTAGRELCKLVKPGMFWEAAHIIDIADGGGVCGLNGYRTLCVPCHEIETRNACSVRSNHKFNIDTDNFPPDYSFDTIKKKYVATAKLSERRNSIKHNDISKLRQTRDNTHKTANSTNCDVIKQRRLAWTSQETTALVEGYKKYGKNWVKIKSEYSTELQGRTNTNIKDRFRTLYNNGLLNQDYE
;
A
#
# COMPACT_ATOMS: atom_id res chain seq x y z
N MET A 1 -39.88 19.68 29.48
CA MET A 1 -39.56 19.21 28.11
C MET A 1 -38.20 18.56 28.14
N ASN A 2 -38.16 17.23 28.24
CA ASN A 2 -36.90 16.48 28.21
C ASN A 2 -36.38 16.45 26.77
N GLN A 3 -35.38 17.29 26.47
CA GLN A 3 -34.53 17.08 25.30
C GLN A 3 -33.67 15.86 25.61
N GLN A 4 -34.14 14.68 25.20
CA GLN A 4 -33.22 13.57 24.96
C GLN A 4 -32.33 13.99 23.79
N GLU A 5 -31.15 14.54 24.09
CA GLU A 5 -30.07 14.61 23.12
C GLU A 5 -29.78 13.17 22.70
N SER A 6 -30.33 12.75 21.55
CA SER A 6 -29.98 11.48 20.96
C SER A 6 -28.49 11.53 20.65
N GLN A 7 -27.68 10.86 21.45
CA GLN A 7 -26.25 10.79 21.23
C GLN A 7 -26.00 10.27 19.81
N PHE A 8 -25.37 11.09 18.97
CA PHE A 8 -25.09 10.75 17.58
C PHE A 8 -24.09 9.58 17.55
N ASP A 9 -24.60 8.39 17.22
CA ASP A 9 -23.81 7.17 17.12
C ASP A 9 -23.37 6.94 15.67
N ILE A 10 -22.16 7.37 15.34
CA ILE A 10 -21.60 7.23 14.00
C ILE A 10 -21.40 5.77 13.58
N SER A 11 -21.30 4.84 14.53
CA SER A 11 -21.07 3.42 14.23
C SER A 11 -22.21 2.79 13.44
N LYS A 12 -23.44 3.30 13.62
CA LYS A 12 -24.63 2.85 12.88
C LYS A 12 -24.54 3.07 11.37
N TYR A 13 -23.71 4.01 10.95
CA TYR A 13 -23.51 4.35 9.55
C TYR A 13 -22.28 3.69 8.93
N ILE A 14 -21.47 2.95 9.70
CA ILE A 14 -20.31 2.25 9.14
C ILE A 14 -20.79 1.20 8.14
N ASN A 15 -20.29 1.28 6.91
CA ASN A 15 -20.70 0.53 5.73
C ASN A 15 -22.20 0.67 5.38
N LYS A 16 -22.88 1.69 5.94
CA LYS A 16 -24.31 1.97 5.76
C LYS A 16 -24.50 3.49 5.55
N PRO A 17 -24.26 3.99 4.32
CA PRO A 17 -24.28 5.41 4.06
C PRO A 17 -25.67 6.02 4.29
N PRO A 18 -25.77 7.22 4.89
CA PRO A 18 -27.03 7.94 5.04
C PRO A 18 -27.46 8.72 3.78
N TRP A 19 -26.76 8.54 2.66
CA TRP A 19 -27.00 9.23 1.39
C TRP A 19 -27.29 8.22 0.27
N SER A 20 -27.85 8.70 -0.84
CA SER A 20 -28.10 7.86 -2.03
C SER A 20 -26.81 7.42 -2.72
N GLU A 21 -26.85 6.29 -3.42
CA GLU A 21 -25.70 5.72 -4.11
C GLU A 21 -25.09 6.63 -5.20
N PHE A 22 -25.88 7.58 -5.73
CA PHE A 22 -25.46 8.53 -6.76
C PHE A 22 -24.93 9.86 -6.21
N ALA A 23 -24.94 10.04 -4.89
CA ALA A 23 -24.53 11.29 -4.26
C ALA A 23 -23.03 11.58 -4.48
N ILE A 24 -22.70 12.84 -4.73
CA ILE A 24 -21.33 13.36 -4.65
C ILE A 24 -21.08 13.75 -3.20
N VAL A 25 -20.43 12.84 -2.48
CA VAL A 25 -20.22 12.94 -1.04
C VAL A 25 -18.85 13.55 -0.73
N PRO A 26 -18.74 14.41 0.28
CA PRO A 26 -17.45 14.84 0.81
C PRO A 26 -16.55 13.66 1.17
N ILE A 27 -15.28 13.71 0.77
CA ILE A 27 -14.30 12.63 1.03
C ILE A 27 -14.23 12.29 2.53
N ALA A 28 -14.23 13.29 3.42
CA ALA A 28 -14.17 13.06 4.86
C ALA A 28 -15.36 12.22 5.34
N PHE A 29 -16.57 12.51 4.86
CA PHE A 29 -17.77 11.74 5.22
C PHE A 29 -17.71 10.33 4.64
N TYR A 30 -17.26 10.20 3.39
CA TYR A 30 -17.10 8.90 2.74
C TYR A 30 -16.12 8.00 3.50
N LEU A 31 -14.97 8.52 3.95
CA LEU A 31 -13.97 7.76 4.70
C LEU A 31 -14.43 7.39 6.12
N LEU A 32 -15.33 8.17 6.73
CA LEU A 32 -15.94 7.83 8.02
C LEU A 32 -16.90 6.65 7.88
N VAL A 33 -17.74 6.67 6.84
CA VAL A 33 -18.73 5.62 6.57
C VAL A 33 -18.07 4.37 5.97
N PHE A 34 -17.05 4.51 5.14
CA PHE A 34 -16.33 3.41 4.51
C PHE A 34 -14.82 3.44 4.86
N PRO A 35 -14.43 3.03 6.09
CA PRO A 35 -13.03 3.02 6.50
C PRO A 35 -12.13 2.19 5.58
N GLU A 36 -12.67 1.11 5.01
CA GLU A 36 -11.99 0.21 4.06
C GLU A 36 -11.60 0.91 2.76
N ALA A 37 -12.17 2.07 2.43
CA ALA A 37 -11.76 2.86 1.28
C ALA A 37 -10.28 3.28 1.37
N LYS A 38 -9.68 3.30 2.57
CA LYS A 38 -8.23 3.49 2.76
C LYS A 38 -7.39 2.34 2.20
N LYS A 39 -8.00 1.21 1.84
CA LYS A 39 -7.34 0.13 1.09
C LYS A 39 -7.41 0.31 -0.43
N SER A 40 -7.86 1.47 -0.88
CA SER A 40 -7.81 1.90 -2.27
C SER A 40 -6.70 2.92 -2.47
N ARG A 41 -6.04 2.92 -3.64
CA ARG A 41 -5.03 3.95 -3.95
C ARG A 41 -5.66 5.34 -4.06
N PHE A 42 -6.82 5.42 -4.70
CA PHE A 42 -7.52 6.66 -5.01
C PHE A 42 -9.02 6.46 -4.83
N LEU A 43 -9.74 7.55 -4.53
CA LEU A 43 -11.18 7.53 -4.29
C LEU A 43 -11.94 8.07 -5.50
N THR A 44 -12.24 7.20 -6.46
CA THR A 44 -12.96 7.59 -7.68
C THR A 44 -14.44 7.84 -7.44
N ASN A 45 -15.04 7.22 -6.41
CA ASN A 45 -16.47 7.39 -6.06
C ASN A 45 -16.83 8.85 -5.75
N CYS A 46 -15.91 9.62 -5.18
CA CYS A 46 -16.09 11.04 -4.91
C CYS A 46 -15.60 11.94 -6.07
N ALA A 47 -14.96 11.36 -7.09
CA ALA A 47 -14.33 12.05 -8.21
C ALA A 47 -15.33 12.28 -9.36
N GLY A 48 -16.24 13.23 -9.18
CA GLY A 48 -17.19 13.68 -10.22
C GLY A 48 -16.95 15.12 -10.68
N ARG A 49 -17.31 15.45 -11.93
CA ARG A 49 -17.55 16.85 -12.30
C ARG A 49 -18.92 17.26 -11.76
N VAL A 50 -18.98 18.42 -11.12
CA VAL A 50 -20.22 19.01 -10.62
C VAL A 50 -20.86 19.82 -11.74
N LYS A 51 -22.10 19.49 -12.09
CA LYS A 51 -22.88 20.24 -13.07
C LYS A 51 -23.16 21.66 -12.57
N LYS A 52 -22.97 22.62 -13.47
CA LYS A 52 -23.29 24.03 -13.25
C LYS A 52 -24.22 24.53 -14.34
N ASP A 53 -25.00 25.55 -14.03
CA ASP A 53 -25.82 26.28 -15.01
C ASP A 53 -24.99 27.31 -15.80
N SER A 54 -25.66 28.08 -16.66
CA SER A 54 -25.05 29.15 -17.46
C SER A 54 -24.43 30.27 -16.63
N GLU A 55 -24.85 30.46 -15.38
CA GLU A 55 -24.34 31.49 -14.46
C GLU A 55 -23.26 30.97 -13.52
N LEU A 56 -22.84 29.71 -13.72
CA LEU A 56 -21.86 28.97 -12.93
C LEU A 56 -22.34 28.60 -11.51
N ASN A 57 -23.64 28.68 -11.23
CA ASN A 57 -24.22 28.15 -10.00
C ASN A 57 -24.32 26.62 -10.08
N ILE A 58 -24.17 25.96 -8.94
CA ILE A 58 -24.27 24.51 -8.84
C ILE A 58 -25.73 24.09 -8.91
N CYS A 59 -26.09 23.43 -10.01
CA CYS A 59 -27.40 22.83 -10.26
C CYS A 59 -27.39 21.30 -10.18
N ASP A 60 -26.24 20.69 -9.85
CA ASP A 60 -26.10 19.23 -9.71
C ASP A 60 -26.82 18.71 -8.46
N VAL A 61 -27.90 17.96 -8.67
CA VAL A 61 -28.73 17.36 -7.60
C VAL A 61 -27.98 16.30 -6.79
N ARG A 62 -26.87 15.77 -7.30
CA ARG A 62 -26.07 14.76 -6.60
C ARG A 62 -25.24 15.37 -5.48
N VAL A 63 -24.96 16.67 -5.52
CA VAL A 63 -24.12 17.33 -4.51
C VAL A 63 -24.90 17.48 -3.21
N LEU A 64 -24.34 16.97 -2.11
CA LEU A 64 -24.93 17.16 -0.79
C LEU A 64 -24.93 18.64 -0.40
N ARG A 65 -26.00 19.07 0.27
CA ARG A 65 -26.21 20.45 0.71
C ARG A 65 -26.39 20.52 2.22
N GLY A 66 -26.01 21.63 2.82
CA GLY A 66 -26.23 21.88 4.24
C GLY A 66 -27.59 22.51 4.50
N VAL A 67 -27.80 22.95 5.74
CA VAL A 67 -29.08 23.46 6.23
C VAL A 67 -29.48 24.78 5.58
N SER A 68 -28.49 25.57 5.14
CA SER A 68 -28.71 26.81 4.42
C SER A 68 -28.92 26.60 2.91
N GLY A 69 -28.91 25.35 2.44
CA GLY A 69 -29.14 24.99 1.03
C GLY A 69 -27.90 25.14 0.15
N TYR A 70 -26.74 25.53 0.69
CA TYR A 70 -25.50 25.60 -0.07
C TYR A 70 -24.82 24.25 -0.16
N ALA A 71 -24.05 24.03 -1.22
CA ALA A 71 -23.28 22.80 -1.40
C ALA A 71 -22.31 22.59 -0.23
N LEU A 72 -22.10 21.33 0.16
CA LEU A 72 -21.04 20.96 1.08
C LEU A 72 -19.70 20.89 0.34
N CYS A 73 -18.63 21.30 1.01
CA CYS A 73 -17.28 21.15 0.51
C CYS A 73 -16.98 19.67 0.23
N ARG A 74 -16.54 19.37 -0.99
CA ARG A 74 -16.28 18.01 -1.46
C ARG A 74 -15.14 17.28 -0.76
N TYR A 75 -14.36 17.97 0.07
CA TYR A 75 -13.36 17.34 0.93
C TYR A 75 -13.85 17.23 2.37
N CYS A 76 -13.97 18.36 3.07
CA CYS A 76 -14.20 18.38 4.52
C CYS A 76 -15.68 18.36 4.94
N GLY A 77 -16.61 18.56 4.01
CA GLY A 77 -18.04 18.60 4.30
C GLY A 77 -18.56 19.91 4.90
N LYS A 78 -17.72 20.94 5.07
CA LYS A 78 -18.18 22.28 5.49
C LYS A 78 -19.14 22.87 4.47
N GLU A 79 -20.29 23.37 4.91
CA GLU A 79 -21.23 24.11 4.06
C GLU A 79 -20.58 25.39 3.52
N LEU A 80 -20.78 25.63 2.22
CA LEU A 80 -20.20 26.77 1.52
C LEU A 80 -21.07 28.01 1.66
N THR A 81 -20.51 29.17 1.36
CA THR A 81 -21.21 30.47 1.46
C THR A 81 -21.75 30.95 0.11
N THR A 82 -21.41 30.28 -0.99
CA THR A 82 -21.82 30.67 -2.34
C THR A 82 -22.33 29.46 -3.12
N SER A 83 -23.22 29.72 -4.09
CA SER A 83 -23.76 28.73 -5.01
C SER A 83 -22.73 28.24 -6.06
N LYS A 84 -21.57 28.90 -6.19
CA LYS A 84 -20.62 28.69 -7.29
C LYS A 84 -19.44 27.80 -6.92
N GLN A 85 -19.11 27.68 -5.64
CA GLN A 85 -17.93 26.96 -5.17
C GLN A 85 -18.24 25.51 -4.81
N THR A 86 -17.26 24.61 -4.95
CA THR A 86 -17.38 23.21 -4.49
C THR A 86 -16.37 22.85 -3.38
N PHE A 87 -15.53 23.82 -3.01
CA PHE A 87 -14.52 23.71 -1.96
C PHE A 87 -14.49 24.99 -1.14
N CYS A 88 -14.20 24.88 0.15
CA CYS A 88 -14.19 26.03 1.05
C CYS A 88 -12.86 26.80 1.05
N ASN A 89 -11.77 26.17 0.62
CA ASN A 89 -10.44 26.78 0.51
C ASN A 89 -9.50 25.92 -0.36
N GLU A 90 -8.32 26.46 -0.67
CA GLU A 90 -7.30 25.78 -1.47
C GLU A 90 -6.78 24.50 -0.83
N ILE A 91 -6.68 24.43 0.50
CA ILE A 91 -6.26 23.20 1.21
C ILE A 91 -7.21 22.05 0.88
N CYS A 92 -8.53 22.29 0.89
CA CYS A 92 -9.52 21.29 0.52
C CYS A 92 -9.43 20.88 -0.95
N VAL A 93 -9.09 21.81 -1.86
CA VAL A 93 -8.85 21.49 -3.27
C VAL A 93 -7.64 20.57 -3.39
N GLN A 94 -6.54 20.87 -2.71
CA GLN A 94 -5.31 20.08 -2.73
C GLN A 94 -5.53 18.68 -2.17
N GLU A 95 -6.14 18.59 -0.98
CA GLU A 95 -6.41 17.33 -0.31
C GLU A 95 -7.35 16.43 -1.10
N PHE A 96 -8.38 17.01 -1.73
CA PHE A 96 -9.26 16.31 -2.65
C PHE A 96 -8.49 15.81 -3.87
N THR A 97 -7.67 16.67 -4.47
CA THR A 97 -6.94 16.37 -5.70
C THR A 97 -5.93 15.25 -5.48
N ILE A 98 -5.17 15.27 -4.39
CA ILE A 98 -4.19 14.22 -4.05
C ILE A 98 -4.88 12.86 -3.91
N ARG A 99 -6.07 12.81 -3.29
CA ARG A 99 -6.82 11.57 -3.03
C ARG A 99 -7.61 11.03 -4.22
N THR A 100 -7.72 11.81 -5.29
CA THR A 100 -8.50 11.45 -6.48
C THR A 100 -7.67 11.36 -7.75
N GLN A 101 -6.48 11.99 -7.80
CA GLN A 101 -5.68 12.15 -9.02
C GLN A 101 -4.22 11.69 -8.85
N PRO A 102 -3.87 10.48 -9.35
CA PRO A 102 -2.51 9.93 -9.26
C PRO A 102 -1.43 10.82 -9.89
N LYS A 103 -1.77 11.51 -11.00
CA LYS A 103 -0.84 12.39 -11.72
C LYS A 103 -0.36 13.53 -10.82
N ILE A 104 -1.26 14.11 -10.02
CA ILE A 104 -0.96 15.23 -9.14
C ILE A 104 -0.08 14.79 -7.98
N VAL A 105 -0.28 13.58 -7.44
CA VAL A 105 0.61 13.01 -6.42
C VAL A 105 2.06 12.98 -6.92
N ARG A 106 2.30 12.47 -8.13
CA ARG A 106 3.65 12.43 -8.71
C ARG A 106 4.23 13.82 -8.91
N GLN A 107 3.44 14.77 -9.40
CA GLN A 107 3.89 16.15 -9.57
C GLN A 107 4.30 16.77 -8.23
N LYS A 108 3.45 16.65 -7.21
CA LYS A 108 3.70 17.22 -5.88
C LYS A 108 4.86 16.54 -5.15
N LEU A 109 5.05 15.24 -5.33
CA LEU A 109 6.24 14.54 -4.82
C LEU A 109 7.52 15.01 -5.52
N LEU A 110 7.48 15.26 -6.83
CA LEU A 110 8.65 15.78 -7.53
C LEU A 110 9.00 17.19 -7.04
N GLU A 111 8.01 18.06 -6.86
CA GLU A 111 8.19 19.41 -6.29
C GLU A 111 8.79 19.35 -4.86
N ARG A 112 8.34 18.39 -4.04
CA ARG A 112 8.78 18.23 -2.63
C ARG A 112 10.15 17.58 -2.49
N ASP A 113 10.39 16.50 -3.24
CA ASP A 113 11.49 15.56 -3.03
C ASP A 113 12.58 15.67 -4.11
N ASN A 114 12.38 16.47 -5.17
CA ASN A 114 13.24 16.58 -6.34
C ASN A 114 13.53 15.24 -7.04
N GLY A 115 12.68 14.22 -6.80
CA GLY A 115 12.88 12.89 -7.37
C GLY A 115 14.04 12.10 -6.72
N ILE A 116 14.44 12.48 -5.52
CA ILE A 116 15.46 11.79 -4.71
C ILE A 116 14.80 10.66 -3.93
N CYS A 117 15.42 9.48 -3.93
CA CYS A 117 14.92 8.32 -3.20
C CYS A 117 15.00 8.56 -1.69
N ALA A 118 13.88 8.41 -0.98
CA ALA A 118 13.82 8.58 0.47
C ALA A 118 14.55 7.48 1.26
N LEU A 119 14.92 6.36 0.63
CA LEU A 119 15.62 5.25 1.30
C LEU A 119 17.14 5.27 1.06
N CYS A 120 17.57 5.48 -0.17
CA CYS A 120 18.99 5.39 -0.54
C CYS A 120 19.58 6.72 -1.03
N MET A 121 18.81 7.81 -1.02
CA MET A 121 19.23 9.14 -1.50
C MET A 121 19.63 9.21 -2.98
N PHE A 122 19.36 8.16 -3.77
CA PHE A 122 19.66 8.14 -5.19
C PHE A 122 18.83 9.20 -5.96
N PRO A 123 19.45 10.08 -6.78
CA PRO A 123 18.76 11.14 -7.52
C PRO A 123 18.09 10.60 -8.80
N ALA A 124 17.05 9.79 -8.64
CA ALA A 124 16.43 9.04 -9.72
C ALA A 124 15.84 9.92 -10.84
N HIS A 125 15.25 11.07 -10.51
CA HIS A 125 14.72 11.96 -11.54
C HIS A 125 15.81 12.66 -12.35
N ALA A 126 16.96 12.98 -11.74
CA ALA A 126 18.09 13.53 -12.47
C ALA A 126 18.63 12.53 -13.50
N TYR A 127 18.69 11.24 -13.16
CA TYR A 127 19.05 10.20 -14.13
C TYR A 127 18.02 10.02 -15.24
N TYR A 128 16.72 10.11 -14.92
CA TYR A 128 15.68 10.21 -15.94
C TYR A 128 15.96 11.35 -16.93
N GLN A 129 16.29 12.56 -16.42
CA GLN A 129 16.59 13.72 -17.27
C GLN A 129 17.84 13.49 -18.12
N LYS A 130 18.91 12.90 -17.57
CA LYS A 130 20.13 12.54 -18.32
C LYS A 130 19.81 11.64 -19.51
N VAL A 131 18.98 10.61 -19.31
CA VAL A 131 18.59 9.68 -20.39
C VAL A 131 17.62 10.34 -21.38
N ALA A 132 16.63 11.08 -20.90
CA ALA A 132 15.64 11.75 -21.75
C ALA A 132 16.25 12.86 -22.63
N ASN A 133 17.34 13.47 -22.17
CA ASN A 133 18.07 14.53 -22.84
C ASN A 133 19.38 14.06 -23.48
N ALA A 134 19.66 12.75 -23.52
CA ALA A 134 20.84 12.24 -24.18
C ALA A 134 20.83 12.62 -25.68
N GLU A 135 21.99 12.97 -26.22
CA GLU A 135 22.12 13.38 -27.63
C GLU A 135 22.05 12.21 -28.60
N SER A 136 22.44 11.01 -28.14
CA SER A 136 22.41 9.78 -28.94
C SER A 136 21.94 8.59 -28.11
N TYR A 137 21.49 7.55 -28.81
CA TYR A 137 21.19 6.24 -28.25
C TYR A 137 22.38 5.67 -27.48
N GLU A 138 23.58 5.77 -28.05
CA GLU A 138 24.80 5.20 -27.46
C GLU A 138 25.13 5.88 -26.13
N LEU A 139 24.97 7.21 -26.05
CA LEU A 139 25.13 7.95 -24.80
C LEU A 139 24.08 7.53 -23.77
N ALA A 140 22.82 7.37 -24.20
CA ALA A 140 21.76 6.88 -23.33
C ALA A 140 22.09 5.49 -22.79
N MET A 141 22.52 4.56 -23.64
CA MET A 141 22.89 3.19 -23.23
C MET A 141 24.01 3.18 -22.21
N ARG A 142 25.07 3.99 -22.38
CA ARG A 142 26.13 4.12 -21.37
C ARG A 142 25.61 4.56 -20.00
N ILE A 143 24.66 5.50 -19.97
CA ILE A 143 24.02 5.92 -18.71
C ILE A 143 23.21 4.78 -18.09
N LEU A 144 22.47 4.02 -18.90
CA LEU A 144 21.69 2.87 -18.42
C LEU A 144 22.58 1.73 -17.93
N ASP A 145 23.71 1.49 -18.59
CA ASP A 145 24.65 0.44 -18.22
C ASP A 145 25.33 0.77 -16.88
N SER A 146 25.73 2.03 -16.64
CA SER A 146 26.20 2.48 -15.32
C SER A 146 25.12 2.29 -14.24
N LEU A 147 23.86 2.67 -14.53
CA LEU A 147 22.75 2.45 -13.59
C LEU A 147 22.56 0.97 -13.20
N GLU A 148 22.61 0.06 -14.18
CA GLU A 148 22.34 -1.36 -13.95
C GLU A 148 23.53 -2.08 -13.32
N ASN A 149 24.75 -1.80 -13.76
CA ASN A 149 25.96 -2.51 -13.35
C ASN A 149 26.55 -1.96 -12.04
N GLU A 150 26.51 -0.65 -11.84
CA GLU A 150 27.16 -0.01 -10.68
C GLU A 150 26.19 0.22 -9.51
N ILE A 151 24.89 0.32 -9.79
CA ILE A 151 23.90 0.68 -8.77
C ILE A 151 22.93 -0.47 -8.50
N SER A 152 22.17 -0.93 -9.51
CA SER A 152 21.27 -2.07 -9.32
C SER A 152 20.76 -2.67 -10.62
N SER A 153 20.93 -3.98 -10.77
CA SER A 153 20.36 -4.76 -11.87
C SER A 153 18.82 -4.79 -11.89
N LEU A 154 18.15 -4.34 -10.82
CA LEU A 154 16.69 -4.28 -10.72
C LEU A 154 16.07 -3.31 -11.73
N TRP A 155 16.82 -2.34 -12.24
CA TRP A 155 16.33 -1.46 -13.32
C TRP A 155 16.12 -2.19 -14.65
N ALA A 156 16.87 -3.26 -14.93
CA ALA A 156 16.88 -3.95 -16.23
C ALA A 156 15.47 -4.32 -16.71
N LYS A 157 14.56 -4.71 -15.79
CA LYS A 157 13.18 -5.04 -16.12
C LYS A 157 12.37 -3.84 -16.64
N LYS A 158 12.56 -2.66 -16.05
CA LYS A 158 11.84 -1.43 -16.41
C LYS A 158 12.41 -0.76 -17.66
N LEU A 159 13.68 -0.98 -17.99
CA LEU A 159 14.39 -0.28 -19.07
C LEU A 159 14.37 -1.02 -20.43
N LYS A 160 13.79 -2.23 -20.52
CA LYS A 160 13.79 -3.03 -21.76
C LYS A 160 13.33 -2.26 -23.00
N SER A 161 12.26 -1.48 -22.89
CA SER A 161 11.69 -0.77 -24.04
C SER A 161 12.61 0.32 -24.60
N ILE A 162 13.44 0.95 -23.76
CA ILE A 162 14.35 2.01 -24.20
C ILE A 162 15.68 1.47 -24.71
N ARG A 163 15.97 0.18 -24.49
CA ARG A 163 17.13 -0.53 -25.06
C ARG A 163 16.91 -1.04 -26.49
N ILE A 164 15.70 -0.89 -27.04
CA ILE A 164 15.36 -1.27 -28.41
C ILE A 164 15.66 -0.06 -29.32
N LYS A 165 16.63 -0.19 -30.23
CA LYS A 165 17.09 0.93 -31.09
C LYS A 165 15.97 1.48 -31.98
N GLU A 166 15.06 0.62 -32.44
CA GLU A 166 13.91 0.99 -33.28
C GLU A 166 12.94 1.95 -32.58
N ASN A 167 12.99 2.04 -31.24
CA ASN A 167 12.21 3.01 -30.47
C ASN A 167 12.86 4.41 -30.40
N TRP A 168 14.02 4.59 -31.03
CA TRP A 168 14.74 5.85 -31.11
C TRP A 168 14.61 6.43 -32.51
N THR A 169 14.28 7.71 -32.57
CA THR A 169 14.13 8.45 -33.83
C THR A 169 15.05 9.66 -33.82
N THR A 170 15.70 9.93 -34.94
CA THR A 170 16.44 11.17 -35.14
C THR A 170 15.47 12.35 -35.24
N VAL A 171 15.71 13.38 -34.44
CA VAL A 171 14.97 14.64 -34.45
C VAL A 171 15.95 15.79 -34.64
N PRO A 172 15.51 16.92 -35.24
CA PRO A 172 16.36 18.10 -35.35
C PRO A 172 16.90 18.55 -34.00
N SER A 173 18.16 18.99 -33.98
CA SER A 173 18.86 19.49 -32.80
C SER A 173 19.36 20.89 -33.07
N ALA A 174 19.22 21.79 -32.11
CA ALA A 174 19.79 23.14 -32.21
C ALA A 174 21.33 23.14 -32.17
N ASN A 175 21.93 22.06 -31.64
CA ASN A 175 23.36 21.98 -31.36
C ASN A 175 24.15 21.20 -32.43
N THR A 176 23.48 20.42 -33.28
CA THR A 176 24.15 19.49 -34.21
C THR A 176 23.42 19.40 -35.55
N THR A 177 24.17 19.47 -36.66
CA THR A 177 23.63 19.33 -38.02
C THR A 177 23.07 17.93 -38.27
N ALA A 178 23.59 16.91 -37.58
CA ALA A 178 23.14 15.52 -37.66
C ALA A 178 21.84 15.23 -36.87
N GLY A 179 21.32 16.22 -36.12
CA GLY A 179 20.20 16.02 -35.19
C GLY A 179 20.61 15.30 -33.91
N ARG A 180 19.61 14.96 -33.09
CA ARG A 180 19.76 14.14 -31.86
C ARG A 180 18.82 12.95 -31.93
N GLU A 181 19.16 11.86 -31.26
CA GLU A 181 18.25 10.71 -31.14
C GLU A 181 17.36 10.85 -29.91
N LEU A 182 16.06 10.59 -30.07
CA LEU A 182 15.08 10.69 -28.99
C LEU A 182 14.22 9.43 -28.91
N CYS A 183 14.02 8.93 -27.69
CA CYS A 183 13.03 7.89 -27.40
C CYS A 183 11.87 8.45 -26.57
N LYS A 184 10.67 8.53 -27.18
CA LYS A 184 9.44 9.01 -26.50
C LYS A 184 8.95 8.09 -25.38
N LEU A 185 9.48 6.87 -25.30
CA LEU A 185 9.11 5.89 -24.27
C LEU A 185 9.79 6.16 -22.92
N VAL A 186 10.84 7.00 -22.88
CA VAL A 186 11.54 7.36 -21.65
C VAL A 186 10.58 8.13 -20.74
N LYS A 187 10.23 7.54 -19.60
CA LYS A 187 9.27 8.10 -18.63
C LYS A 187 9.87 8.15 -17.23
N PRO A 188 9.50 9.13 -16.38
CA PRO A 188 9.97 9.21 -15.00
C PRO A 188 9.71 7.93 -14.17
N GLY A 189 8.59 7.23 -14.45
CA GLY A 189 8.21 5.98 -13.79
C GLY A 189 9.12 4.78 -14.07
N MET A 190 10.10 4.93 -14.96
CA MET A 190 11.17 3.94 -15.18
C MET A 190 12.32 4.10 -14.18
N PHE A 191 12.39 5.24 -13.49
CA PHE A 191 13.48 5.59 -12.58
C PHE A 191 13.00 5.72 -11.13
N TRP A 192 11.81 6.28 -10.90
CA TRP A 192 11.22 6.43 -9.57
C TRP A 192 9.69 6.30 -9.54
N GLU A 193 9.18 5.92 -8.37
CA GLU A 193 7.76 5.70 -8.10
C GLU A 193 7.29 6.45 -6.85
N ALA A 194 6.00 6.76 -6.80
CA ALA A 194 5.32 7.27 -5.62
C ALA A 194 4.88 6.10 -4.74
N ALA A 195 5.61 5.86 -3.65
CA ALA A 195 5.34 4.79 -2.71
C ALA A 195 4.48 5.31 -1.55
N HIS A 196 3.58 4.48 -1.03
CA HIS A 196 2.87 4.82 0.21
C HIS A 196 3.77 4.51 1.40
N ILE A 197 3.74 5.34 2.45
CA ILE A 197 4.50 5.10 3.68
C ILE A 197 3.88 3.95 4.47
N ILE A 198 2.55 3.94 4.57
CA ILE A 198 1.78 2.80 5.07
C ILE A 198 1.28 2.07 3.85
N ASP A 199 1.43 0.76 3.83
CA ASP A 199 1.02 -0.03 2.69
C ASP A 199 -0.50 0.06 2.47
N ILE A 200 -0.95 0.03 1.21
CA ILE A 200 -2.37 0.20 0.88
C ILE A 200 -3.21 -0.89 1.56
N ALA A 201 -2.74 -2.13 1.58
CA ALA A 201 -3.45 -3.24 2.21
C ALA A 201 -3.71 -3.01 3.72
N ASP A 202 -2.86 -2.20 4.34
CA ASP A 202 -2.89 -1.88 5.78
C ASP A 202 -3.60 -0.53 6.04
N GLY A 203 -4.29 0.03 5.04
CA GLY A 203 -5.05 1.27 5.17
C GLY A 203 -4.26 2.55 4.93
N GLY A 204 -3.13 2.47 4.21
CA GLY A 204 -2.33 3.63 3.83
C GLY A 204 -2.73 4.33 2.53
N GLY A 205 -3.77 3.86 1.84
CA GLY A 205 -4.32 4.48 0.64
C GLY A 205 -5.29 5.64 0.92
N VAL A 206 -5.67 6.38 -0.13
CA VAL A 206 -6.48 7.62 -0.04
C VAL A 206 -5.92 8.61 1.00
N CYS A 207 -4.59 8.62 1.14
CA CYS A 207 -3.88 9.48 2.06
C CYS A 207 -3.55 10.84 1.42
N GLY A 208 -3.19 11.82 2.25
CA GLY A 208 -2.62 13.08 1.77
C GLY A 208 -1.18 12.89 1.30
N LEU A 209 -0.54 13.97 0.82
CA LEU A 209 0.83 13.90 0.28
C LEU A 209 1.85 13.35 1.31
N ASN A 210 1.62 13.62 2.59
CA ASN A 210 2.44 13.12 3.70
C ASN A 210 2.37 11.59 3.88
N GLY A 211 1.36 10.92 3.30
CA GLY A 211 1.29 9.46 3.27
C GLY A 211 2.12 8.84 2.14
N TYR A 212 2.84 9.65 1.35
CA TYR A 212 3.68 9.21 0.24
C TYR A 212 5.16 9.57 0.44
N ARG A 213 6.02 8.76 -0.16
CA ARG A 213 7.45 9.01 -0.33
C ARG A 213 7.92 8.70 -1.75
N THR A 214 8.95 9.40 -2.21
CA THR A 214 9.60 9.12 -3.49
C THR A 214 10.61 7.99 -3.33
N LEU A 215 10.53 6.94 -4.15
CA LEU A 215 11.51 5.85 -4.17
C LEU A 215 12.05 5.61 -5.57
N CYS A 216 13.35 5.30 -5.68
CA CYS A 216 13.88 4.75 -6.93
C CYS A 216 13.26 3.36 -7.19
N VAL A 217 13.23 2.95 -8.46
CA VAL A 217 12.63 1.67 -8.88
C VAL A 217 13.19 0.47 -8.08
N PRO A 218 14.51 0.31 -7.87
CA PRO A 218 15.04 -0.80 -7.07
C PRO A 218 14.51 -0.82 -5.64
N CYS A 219 14.55 0.33 -4.94
CA CYS A 219 14.06 0.44 -3.57
C CYS A 219 12.56 0.12 -3.48
N HIS A 220 11.76 0.63 -4.42
CA HIS A 220 10.34 0.34 -4.49
C HIS A 220 10.06 -1.15 -4.77
N GLU A 221 10.85 -1.80 -5.61
CA GLU A 221 10.70 -3.23 -5.89
C GLU A 221 11.08 -4.10 -4.69
N ILE A 222 12.15 -3.74 -3.97
CA ILE A 222 12.53 -4.40 -2.70
C ILE A 222 11.40 -4.26 -1.68
N GLU A 223 10.86 -3.06 -1.50
CA GLU A 223 9.74 -2.82 -0.58
C GLU A 223 8.50 -3.65 -0.98
N THR A 224 8.16 -3.67 -2.27
CA THR A 224 7.03 -4.47 -2.77
C THR A 224 7.22 -5.96 -2.50
N ARG A 225 8.45 -6.49 -2.70
CA ARG A 225 8.76 -7.90 -2.40
C ARG A 225 8.71 -8.20 -0.92
N ASN A 226 9.23 -7.31 -0.07
CA ASN A 226 9.20 -7.47 1.38
C ASN A 226 7.78 -7.47 1.91
N ALA A 227 6.94 -6.53 1.47
CA ALA A 227 5.51 -6.51 1.79
C ALA A 227 4.79 -7.81 1.35
N CYS A 228 5.06 -8.31 0.15
CA CYS A 228 4.53 -9.59 -0.32
C CYS A 228 5.00 -10.77 0.55
N SER A 229 6.27 -10.76 0.99
CA SER A 229 6.87 -11.81 1.82
C SER A 229 6.30 -11.81 3.24
N VAL A 230 6.12 -10.64 3.84
CA VAL A 230 5.45 -10.49 5.14
C VAL A 230 4.00 -10.99 5.05
N ARG A 231 3.27 -10.67 3.98
CA ARG A 231 1.90 -11.16 3.76
C ARG A 231 1.84 -12.67 3.54
N SER A 232 2.83 -13.27 2.89
CA SER A 232 2.90 -14.74 2.79
C SER A 232 3.22 -15.38 4.14
N ASN A 233 4.04 -14.75 4.97
CA ASN A 233 4.39 -15.24 6.30
C ASN A 233 3.24 -15.06 7.31
N HIS A 234 2.50 -13.95 7.25
CA HIS A 234 1.28 -13.73 8.04
C HIS A 234 0.12 -14.67 7.68
N LYS A 235 0.16 -15.31 6.50
CA LYS A 235 -0.74 -16.42 6.17
C LYS A 235 -0.34 -17.75 6.82
N PHE A 236 0.86 -17.83 7.42
CA PHE A 236 1.42 -19.03 8.03
C PHE A 236 1.75 -18.93 9.51
N ASN A 237 1.45 -17.81 10.18
CA ASN A 237 1.45 -17.77 11.64
C ASN A 237 0.50 -16.67 12.12
N ILE A 238 -0.69 -17.08 12.53
CA ILE A 238 -1.37 -16.47 13.67
C ILE A 238 -1.30 -17.53 14.75
N ASP A 239 -0.15 -17.59 15.43
CA ASP A 239 -0.08 -18.13 16.77
C ASP A 239 -0.25 -16.92 17.70
N THR A 240 -1.43 -16.78 18.29
CA THR A 240 -1.77 -15.66 19.17
C THR A 240 -1.14 -15.78 20.55
N ASP A 241 -0.41 -16.86 20.85
CA ASP A 241 -0.07 -17.20 22.22
C ASP A 241 1.37 -16.82 22.62
N ASN A 242 2.11 -16.11 21.75
CA ASN A 242 3.51 -15.77 22.03
C ASN A 242 3.94 -14.36 21.60
N PHE A 243 3.08 -13.36 21.84
CA PHE A 243 3.52 -11.96 21.79
C PHE A 243 4.10 -11.56 23.16
N PRO A 244 5.35 -11.07 23.24
CA PRO A 244 5.89 -10.50 24.47
C PRO A 244 4.99 -9.33 24.92
N PRO A 245 4.67 -9.20 26.23
CA PRO A 245 3.60 -8.32 26.72
C PRO A 245 3.80 -6.81 26.47
N ASP A 246 4.94 -6.41 25.91
CA ASP A 246 5.35 -5.00 25.85
C ASP A 246 5.13 -4.30 24.50
N TYR A 247 4.62 -5.00 23.47
CA TYR A 247 4.36 -4.41 22.15
C TYR A 247 2.92 -4.59 21.64
N SER A 248 1.94 -4.61 22.54
CA SER A 248 0.54 -4.36 22.17
C SER A 248 0.33 -2.87 21.87
N PHE A 249 -0.50 -2.55 20.86
CA PHE A 249 -0.98 -1.19 20.56
C PHE A 249 -1.54 -0.48 21.80
N ASP A 250 -2.07 -1.24 22.77
CA ASP A 250 -2.55 -0.72 24.05
C ASP A 250 -1.42 -0.24 24.97
N THR A 251 -0.24 -0.86 24.92
CA THR A 251 0.95 -0.48 25.72
C THR A 251 1.56 0.82 25.20
N ILE A 252 1.56 1.03 23.88
CA ILE A 252 1.99 2.28 23.24
C ILE A 252 0.99 3.41 23.53
N LYS A 253 -0.32 3.11 23.46
CA LYS A 253 -1.39 4.05 23.84
C LYS A 253 -1.31 4.41 25.32
N LYS A 254 -1.01 3.46 26.21
CA LYS A 254 -0.77 3.69 27.64
C LYS A 254 0.49 4.52 27.92
N LYS A 255 1.60 4.29 27.20
CA LYS A 255 2.83 5.12 27.31
C LYS A 255 2.60 6.55 26.85
N TYR A 256 1.86 6.76 25.76
CA TYR A 256 1.54 8.09 25.23
C TYR A 256 0.53 8.84 26.12
N VAL A 257 -0.43 8.12 26.73
CA VAL A 257 -1.35 8.69 27.73
C VAL A 257 -0.63 8.95 29.06
N ALA A 258 0.38 8.17 29.43
CA ALA A 258 1.18 8.37 30.64
C ALA A 258 2.12 9.59 30.54
N THR A 259 2.72 9.83 29.38
CA THR A 259 3.54 11.02 29.11
C THR A 259 2.69 12.29 29.02
N ALA A 260 1.48 12.21 28.45
CA ALA A 260 0.50 13.30 28.48
C ALA A 260 -0.02 13.62 29.90
N LYS A 261 -0.17 12.58 30.76
CA LYS A 261 -0.54 12.76 32.17
C LYS A 261 0.57 13.32 33.05
N LEU A 262 1.84 13.21 32.67
CA LEU A 262 2.97 13.85 33.37
C LEU A 262 3.06 15.36 33.06
N SER A 263 2.67 15.78 31.85
CA SER A 263 2.51 17.20 31.50
C SER A 263 1.28 17.85 32.14
N GLU A 264 0.23 17.08 32.43
CA GLU A 264 -0.96 17.57 33.16
C GLU A 264 -0.76 17.54 34.70
N ARG A 265 0.09 16.66 35.23
CA ARG A 265 0.47 16.64 36.66
C ARG A 265 1.36 17.81 37.10
N ARG A 266 1.95 18.58 36.18
CA ARG A 266 2.61 19.86 36.52
C ARG A 266 1.63 21.02 36.70
N ASN A 267 0.39 20.90 36.22
CA ASN A 267 -0.62 21.96 36.24
C ASN A 267 -1.83 21.68 37.14
N SER A 268 -1.79 20.65 37.99
CA SER A 268 -2.90 20.33 38.92
C SER A 268 -2.43 19.91 40.33
N ILE A 269 -1.33 20.50 40.81
CA ILE A 269 -1.20 20.74 42.25
C ILE A 269 -2.13 21.91 42.57
N LYS A 270 -3.43 21.63 42.62
CA LYS A 270 -4.46 22.33 43.39
C LYS A 270 -5.71 21.45 43.38
N HIS A 271 -6.06 20.98 44.58
CA HIS A 271 -7.29 20.31 44.98
C HIS A 271 -7.38 18.78 44.78
N ASN A 272 -6.81 18.09 45.77
CA ASN A 272 -7.44 17.12 46.66
C ASN A 272 -8.76 16.42 46.27
N ASP A 273 -8.65 15.10 46.47
CA ASP A 273 -9.57 14.18 47.15
C ASP A 273 -10.76 13.56 46.40
N ILE A 274 -11.06 12.35 46.90
CA ILE A 274 -12.33 11.62 46.87
C ILE A 274 -12.37 10.36 45.96
N SER A 275 -11.81 9.27 46.52
CA SER A 275 -12.44 7.96 46.80
C SER A 275 -13.16 7.21 45.64
N LYS A 276 -12.64 6.07 45.15
CA LYS A 276 -12.75 4.67 45.65
C LYS A 276 -13.89 3.85 44.99
N LEU A 277 -13.54 2.60 44.63
CA LEU A 277 -14.37 1.38 44.41
C LEU A 277 -15.03 1.26 43.02
N ARG A 278 -15.15 0.12 42.32
CA ARG A 278 -14.89 -1.34 42.48
C ARG A 278 -15.01 -1.93 41.04
N GLN A 279 -14.13 -2.81 40.53
CA GLN A 279 -14.24 -4.29 40.50
C GLN A 279 -15.65 -4.80 40.07
N THR A 280 -15.89 -5.74 39.16
CA THR A 280 -15.13 -6.89 38.61
C THR A 280 -16.06 -7.68 37.65
N ARG A 281 -15.48 -8.40 36.67
CA ARG A 281 -15.84 -9.80 36.22
C ARG A 281 -17.24 -10.05 35.62
N ASP A 282 -17.51 -11.02 34.75
CA ASP A 282 -16.83 -12.23 34.27
C ASP A 282 -17.60 -12.78 33.03
N ASN A 283 -16.92 -13.55 32.17
CA ASN A 283 -17.29 -14.87 31.57
C ASN A 283 -18.76 -15.15 31.11
N THR A 284 -19.11 -15.92 30.08
CA THR A 284 -18.45 -16.90 29.19
C THR A 284 -19.53 -17.47 28.23
N HIS A 285 -19.05 -18.04 27.11
CA HIS A 285 -19.51 -19.29 26.45
C HIS A 285 -20.68 -19.33 25.43
N LYS A 286 -20.29 -19.87 24.24
CA LYS A 286 -20.88 -21.01 23.47
C LYS A 286 -22.26 -20.75 22.81
N THR A 287 -22.59 -21.19 21.58
CA THR A 287 -22.09 -22.26 20.69
C THR A 287 -22.74 -22.12 19.29
N ALA A 288 -22.04 -22.61 18.25
CA ALA A 288 -22.46 -23.41 17.07
C ALA A 288 -23.91 -23.31 16.52
N ASN A 289 -24.23 -23.41 15.21
CA ASN A 289 -23.65 -24.22 14.13
C ASN A 289 -24.37 -23.97 12.77
N SER A 290 -23.71 -24.37 11.66
CA SER A 290 -24.28 -24.91 10.39
C SER A 290 -24.96 -23.91 9.40
N THR A 291 -24.78 -23.90 8.07
CA THR A 291 -24.30 -24.88 7.07
C THR A 291 -24.03 -24.20 5.71
N ASN A 292 -22.99 -24.65 5.00
CA ASN A 292 -22.75 -24.75 3.52
C ASN A 292 -23.20 -23.61 2.55
N CYS A 293 -22.42 -23.18 1.56
CA CYS A 293 -21.82 -24.01 0.50
C CYS A 293 -20.75 -23.27 -0.36
N ASP A 294 -19.92 -24.07 -1.04
CA ASP A 294 -19.28 -23.83 -2.35
C ASP A 294 -17.84 -23.27 -2.50
N VAL A 295 -17.04 -24.09 -3.19
CA VAL A 295 -15.77 -23.88 -3.93
C VAL A 295 -14.46 -23.73 -3.12
N ILE A 296 -13.90 -24.85 -2.66
CA ILE A 296 -12.53 -24.91 -2.11
C ILE A 296 -11.52 -25.14 -3.25
N LYS A 297 -10.92 -24.07 -3.78
CA LYS A 297 -9.64 -24.17 -4.49
C LYS A 297 -8.57 -24.62 -3.48
N GLN A 298 -8.02 -25.81 -3.66
CA GLN A 298 -7.01 -26.41 -2.77
C GLN A 298 -5.90 -25.40 -2.43
N ARG A 299 -5.83 -25.02 -1.15
CA ARG A 299 -4.77 -24.20 -0.58
C ARG A 299 -3.46 -25.00 -0.65
N ARG A 300 -2.38 -24.38 -1.15
CA ARG A 300 -1.04 -24.99 -1.16
C ARG A 300 -0.61 -25.21 0.29
N LEU A 301 -0.69 -26.45 0.77
CA LEU A 301 -0.28 -26.84 2.12
C LEU A 301 1.23 -26.58 2.30
N ALA A 302 1.63 -25.93 3.39
CA ALA A 302 3.04 -25.72 3.72
C ALA A 302 3.71 -27.05 4.09
N TRP A 303 5.00 -27.17 3.77
CA TRP A 303 5.82 -28.35 4.08
C TRP A 303 6.16 -28.41 5.56
N THR A 304 5.91 -29.55 6.21
CA THR A 304 6.27 -29.76 7.61
C THR A 304 7.76 -30.09 7.75
N SER A 305 8.27 -30.01 8.98
CA SER A 305 9.64 -30.38 9.31
C SER A 305 9.90 -31.87 9.09
N GLN A 306 8.90 -32.72 9.37
CA GLN A 306 8.95 -34.17 9.14
C GLN A 306 8.99 -34.49 7.64
N GLU A 307 8.13 -33.85 6.83
CA GLU A 307 8.16 -33.98 5.37
C GLU A 307 9.48 -33.50 4.76
N THR A 308 10.02 -32.39 5.29
CA THR A 308 11.30 -31.83 4.83
C THR A 308 12.47 -32.75 5.20
N THR A 309 12.46 -33.34 6.39
CA THR A 309 13.48 -34.30 6.85
C THR A 309 13.44 -35.58 6.02
N ALA A 310 12.26 -36.16 5.84
CA ALA A 310 12.06 -37.35 5.01
C ALA A 310 12.50 -37.14 3.56
N LEU A 311 12.24 -35.95 2.99
CA LEU A 311 12.73 -35.59 1.65
C LEU A 311 14.26 -35.51 1.59
N VAL A 312 14.91 -34.89 2.58
CA VAL A 312 16.37 -34.77 2.61
C VAL A 312 17.04 -36.12 2.83
N GLU A 313 16.53 -36.95 3.73
CA GLU A 313 17.04 -38.30 3.97
C GLU A 313 16.80 -39.24 2.78
N GLY A 314 15.63 -39.15 2.16
CA GLY A 314 15.33 -39.88 0.93
C GLY A 314 16.25 -39.48 -0.22
N TYR A 315 16.53 -38.19 -0.37
CA TYR A 315 17.50 -37.72 -1.37
C TYR A 315 18.91 -38.24 -1.09
N LYS A 316 19.37 -38.22 0.16
CA LYS A 316 20.68 -38.78 0.55
C LYS A 316 20.80 -40.27 0.22
N LYS A 317 19.72 -41.04 0.37
CA LYS A 317 19.72 -42.50 0.17
C LYS A 317 19.51 -42.92 -1.29
N TYR A 318 18.72 -42.16 -2.06
CA TYR A 318 18.26 -42.58 -3.40
C TYR A 318 18.54 -41.56 -4.52
N GLY A 319 19.16 -40.42 -4.23
CA GLY A 319 19.45 -39.36 -5.19
C GLY A 319 18.18 -38.74 -5.79
N LYS A 320 18.23 -38.29 -7.05
CA LYS A 320 17.11 -37.64 -7.78
C LYS A 320 15.98 -38.62 -8.19
N ASN A 321 15.77 -39.71 -7.44
CA ASN A 321 14.75 -40.73 -7.71
C ASN A 321 13.49 -40.51 -6.86
N TRP A 322 12.67 -39.52 -7.26
CA TRP A 322 11.53 -39.02 -6.49
C TRP A 322 10.42 -40.03 -6.25
N VAL A 323 10.22 -40.97 -7.19
CA VAL A 323 9.20 -42.02 -7.06
C VAL A 323 9.58 -42.97 -5.92
N LYS A 324 10.86 -43.36 -5.85
CA LYS A 324 11.39 -44.24 -4.82
C LYS A 324 11.42 -43.57 -3.45
N ILE A 325 11.74 -42.27 -3.40
CA ILE A 325 11.68 -41.47 -2.18
C ILE A 325 10.24 -41.39 -1.65
N LYS A 326 9.27 -41.13 -2.53
CA LYS A 326 7.87 -41.05 -2.13
C LYS A 326 7.32 -42.40 -1.66
N SER A 327 7.73 -43.51 -2.27
CA SER A 327 7.26 -44.84 -1.85
C SER A 327 7.82 -45.25 -0.49
N GLU A 328 9.10 -44.97 -0.24
CA GLU A 328 9.78 -45.33 1.01
C GLU A 328 9.28 -44.49 2.19
N TYR A 329 9.19 -43.17 2.02
CA TYR A 329 8.71 -42.23 3.04
C TYR A 329 7.24 -41.91 2.84
N SER A 330 6.45 -42.93 2.50
CA SER A 330 5.05 -42.76 2.12
C SER A 330 4.20 -42.28 3.29
N THR A 331 4.55 -42.62 4.53
CA THR A 331 3.87 -42.16 5.75
C THR A 331 3.97 -40.65 5.93
N GLU A 332 5.13 -40.06 5.67
CA GLU A 332 5.37 -38.63 5.83
C GLU A 332 4.96 -37.84 4.59
N LEU A 333 5.18 -38.39 3.37
CA LEU A 333 4.96 -37.70 2.09
C LEU A 333 3.63 -38.04 1.40
N GLN A 334 2.72 -38.69 2.12
CA GLN A 334 1.42 -39.20 1.62
C GLN A 334 0.60 -38.15 0.86
N GLY A 335 0.58 -36.89 1.34
CA GLY A 335 -0.16 -35.78 0.73
C GLY A 335 0.57 -35.03 -0.38
N ARG A 336 1.78 -35.44 -0.77
CA ARG A 336 2.64 -34.69 -1.71
C ARG A 336 2.75 -35.39 -3.05
N THR A 337 2.57 -34.64 -4.14
CA THR A 337 2.85 -35.17 -5.48
C THR A 337 4.35 -35.19 -5.74
N ASN A 338 4.80 -36.03 -6.68
CA ASN A 338 6.21 -36.08 -7.09
C ASN A 338 6.73 -34.71 -7.56
N THR A 339 5.85 -33.92 -8.20
CA THR A 339 6.13 -32.53 -8.59
C THR A 339 6.35 -31.63 -7.37
N ASN A 340 5.53 -31.76 -6.33
CA ASN A 340 5.73 -30.98 -5.10
C ASN A 340 7.05 -31.32 -4.42
N ILE A 341 7.40 -32.61 -4.36
CA ILE A 341 8.64 -33.10 -3.77
C ILE A 341 9.85 -32.49 -4.50
N LYS A 342 9.82 -32.51 -5.84
CA LYS A 342 10.87 -31.94 -6.68
C LYS A 342 11.02 -30.42 -6.51
N ASP A 343 9.92 -29.69 -6.48
CA ASP A 343 9.95 -28.23 -6.32
C ASP A 343 10.37 -27.80 -4.92
N ARG A 344 10.00 -28.58 -3.90
CA ARG A 344 10.49 -28.37 -2.54
C ARG A 344 11.99 -28.56 -2.47
N PHE A 345 12.52 -29.64 -3.07
CA PHE A 345 13.96 -29.89 -3.11
C PHE A 345 14.72 -28.74 -3.78
N ARG A 346 14.25 -28.23 -4.93
CA ARG A 346 14.86 -27.07 -5.61
C ARG A 346 14.89 -25.82 -4.73
N THR A 347 13.83 -25.59 -3.96
CA THR A 347 13.75 -24.45 -3.05
C THR A 347 14.77 -24.58 -1.91
N LEU A 348 14.96 -25.80 -1.38
CA LEU A 348 15.95 -26.06 -0.32
C LEU A 348 17.38 -25.93 -0.86
N TYR A 349 17.64 -26.43 -2.06
CA TYR A 349 18.95 -26.36 -2.71
C TYR A 349 19.35 -24.93 -3.06
N ASN A 350 18.45 -24.13 -3.66
CA ASN A 350 18.73 -22.76 -4.06
C ASN A 350 18.90 -21.79 -2.87
N ASN A 351 18.34 -22.14 -1.71
CA ASN A 351 18.50 -21.36 -0.49
C ASN A 351 19.73 -21.78 0.32
N GLY A 352 20.59 -22.66 -0.20
CA GLY A 352 21.84 -23.08 0.45
C GLY A 352 21.66 -23.93 1.70
N LEU A 353 20.46 -24.49 1.93
CA LEU A 353 20.14 -25.31 3.09
C LEU A 353 20.54 -26.78 2.91
N LEU A 354 21.13 -27.13 1.76
CA LEU A 354 21.70 -28.43 1.43
C LEU A 354 23.07 -28.20 0.76
N ASN A 355 24.15 -28.75 1.33
CA ASN A 355 25.51 -28.59 0.81
C ASN A 355 25.73 -29.32 -0.53
N GLN A 356 26.68 -28.83 -1.32
CA GLN A 356 27.02 -29.26 -2.70
C GLN A 356 27.87 -30.54 -2.81
N ASP A 357 28.03 -31.34 -1.75
CA ASP A 357 28.97 -32.50 -1.79
C ASP A 357 28.35 -33.81 -2.31
N TYR A 358 27.30 -33.75 -3.14
CA TYR A 358 26.64 -34.94 -3.68
C TYR A 358 26.20 -34.72 -5.12
N GLU A 359 27.17 -34.58 -6.02
CA GLU A 359 26.99 -34.86 -7.45
C GLU A 359 27.04 -36.36 -7.74
#